data_AF-A0A7K3XMH1-F1
#
_entry.id   AF-A0A7K3XMH1-F1
#
_cell.length_a   1.000
_cell.length_b   1.000
_cell.length_c   1.000
_cell.angle_alpha   90.00
_cell.angle_beta   90.00
_cell.angle_gamma   90.00
#
_symmetry.space_group_name_H-M   'P 1'
#
loop_
_entity.id
_entity.type
_entity.pdbx_description
1 polymer ?
#
loop_
_entity_poly.entity_id
_entity_poly.type
_entity_poly.pdbx_seq_one_letter_code
_entity_poly.pdbx_strand_id
1 'polypeptide(L)'
;MPDWETILKRAKEAFEQNRNEEALTILNEAANADNGDAIFLKGEIYFKLQKWGEALNQFSLFLEKYPSDLKAESYCAMIQNILGFYHKDLYNP
;
A
#
# COMPACT_ATOMS: atom_id res chain seq x y z
N MET A 1 -7.81 22.33 -1.32
CA MET A 1 -7.23 21.01 -1.65
C MET A 1 -6.35 20.59 -0.49
N PRO A 2 -6.22 19.30 -0.18
CA PRO A 2 -5.33 18.84 0.89
C PRO A 2 -3.89 19.26 0.62
N ASP A 3 -3.15 19.61 1.67
CA ASP A 3 -1.70 19.81 1.58
C ASP A 3 -0.99 18.46 1.60
N TRP A 4 -0.74 17.91 0.41
CA TRP A 4 -0.10 16.61 0.25
C TRP A 4 1.31 16.57 0.79
N GLU A 5 2.04 17.68 0.76
CA GLU A 5 3.41 17.71 1.26
C GLU A 5 3.43 17.46 2.78
N THR A 6 2.60 18.21 3.52
CA THR A 6 2.47 18.05 4.97
C THR A 6 1.90 16.68 5.33
N ILE A 7 0.88 16.20 4.62
CA ILE A 7 0.26 14.89 4.87
C ILE A 7 1.26 13.76 4.65
N LEU A 8 1.95 13.75 3.50
CA LEU A 8 2.92 12.72 3.16
C LEU A 8 4.10 12.72 4.13
N LYS A 9 4.57 13.91 4.53
CA LYS A 9 5.64 14.04 5.53
C LYS A 9 5.24 13.38 6.85
N ARG A 10 4.09 13.76 7.42
CA ARG A 10 3.59 13.20 8.69
C ARG A 10 3.35 11.70 8.59
N ALA A 11 2.75 11.23 7.49
CA ALA A 11 2.49 9.81 7.28
C ALA A 11 3.77 8.99 7.16
N LYS A 12 4.78 9.49 6.42
CA LYS A 12 6.10 8.84 6.31
C LYS A 12 6.80 8.78 7.67
N GLU A 13 6.81 9.87 8.42
CA GLU A 13 7.38 9.91 9.77
C GLU A 13 6.71 8.89 10.72
N ALA A 14 5.37 8.76 10.66
CA ALA A 14 4.64 7.76 11.43
C ALA A 14 4.98 6.32 10.98
N PHE A 15 5.06 6.08 9.67
CA PHE A 15 5.40 4.77 9.09
C PHE A 15 6.83 4.31 9.45
N GLU A 16 7.81 5.22 9.37
CA GLU A 16 9.20 5.00 9.78
C GLU A 16 9.30 4.63 11.27
N GLN A 17 8.42 5.20 12.09
CA GLN A 17 8.31 4.89 13.52
C GLN A 17 7.43 3.66 13.81
N ASN A 18 7.09 2.87 12.80
CA ASN A 18 6.23 1.67 12.88
C ASN A 18 4.79 1.94 13.35
N ARG A 19 4.32 3.19 13.35
CA ARG A 19 2.94 3.56 13.67
C ARG A 19 2.07 3.48 12.42
N ASN A 20 1.84 2.26 11.95
CA ASN A 20 1.19 1.97 10.67
C ASN A 20 -0.26 2.46 10.62
N GLU A 21 -1.04 2.25 11.69
CA GLU A 21 -2.45 2.65 11.77
C GLU A 21 -2.60 4.18 11.80
N GLU A 22 -1.69 4.87 12.47
CA GLU A 22 -1.64 6.34 12.48
C GLU A 22 -1.30 6.86 11.07
N ALA A 23 -0.29 6.27 10.42
CA ALA A 23 0.08 6.64 9.05
C ALA A 23 -1.12 6.48 8.09
N LEU A 24 -1.88 5.39 8.18
CA LEU A 24 -3.11 5.21 7.40
C LEU A 24 -4.17 6.25 7.73
N THR A 25 -4.35 6.58 9.00
CA THR A 25 -5.29 7.62 9.43
C THR A 25 -4.93 8.97 8.81
N ILE A 26 -3.66 9.38 8.90
CA ILE A 26 -3.14 10.62 8.29
C ILE A 26 -3.40 10.63 6.78
N LEU A 27 -3.13 9.53 6.08
CA LEU A 27 -3.37 9.43 4.63
C LEU A 27 -4.86 9.38 4.25
N ASN A 28 -5.74 9.10 5.19
CA ASN A 28 -7.20 9.08 4.99
C ASN A 28 -7.87 10.41 5.38
N GLU A 29 -7.20 11.29 6.13
CA GLU A 29 -7.69 12.64 6.46
C GLU A 29 -8.03 13.43 5.19
N ALA A 30 -7.27 13.20 4.13
CA ALA A 30 -7.54 13.73 2.81
C ALA A 30 -8.43 12.76 2.01
N ALA A 31 -9.72 12.80 2.28
CA ALA A 31 -10.73 12.00 1.60
C ALA A 31 -10.62 12.11 0.06
N ASN A 32 -10.78 10.96 -0.62
CA ASN A 32 -11.00 10.85 -2.08
C ASN A 32 -9.92 11.46 -2.99
N ALA A 33 -8.67 11.51 -2.55
CA ALA A 33 -7.64 12.16 -3.33
C ALA A 33 -6.69 11.18 -4.02
N ASP A 34 -6.58 11.42 -5.31
CA ASP A 34 -5.93 10.59 -6.31
C ASP A 34 -4.41 10.87 -6.40
N ASN A 35 -3.74 10.94 -5.25
CA ASN A 35 -2.32 11.24 -5.15
C ASN A 35 -1.47 9.95 -5.23
N GLY A 36 -0.61 9.85 -6.24
CA GLY A 36 0.23 8.67 -6.49
C GLY A 36 1.09 8.27 -5.29
N ASP A 37 1.81 9.21 -4.69
CA ASP A 37 2.67 8.93 -3.53
C ASP A 37 1.89 8.43 -2.32
N ALA A 38 0.69 8.99 -2.09
CA ALA A 38 -0.19 8.56 -1.01
C ALA A 38 -0.72 7.14 -1.25
N ILE A 39 -1.14 6.82 -2.48
CA ILE A 39 -1.58 5.48 -2.88
C ILE A 39 -0.44 4.48 -2.68
N PHE A 40 0.76 4.80 -3.16
CA PHE A 40 1.92 3.92 -3.02
C PHE A 40 2.27 3.67 -1.54
N LEU A 41 2.31 4.72 -0.72
CA LEU A 41 2.59 4.61 0.71
C LEU A 41 1.52 3.79 1.45
N LYS A 42 0.22 3.93 1.10
CA LYS A 42 -0.82 3.04 1.64
C LYS A 42 -0.54 1.58 1.30
N GLY A 43 -0.10 1.30 0.07
CA GLY A 43 0.34 -0.03 -0.35
C GLY A 43 1.46 -0.60 0.53
N GLU A 44 2.52 0.18 0.76
CA GLU A 44 3.63 -0.23 1.63
C GLU A 44 3.18 -0.47 3.09
N ILE A 45 2.28 0.37 3.60
CA ILE A 45 1.75 0.21 4.97
C ILE A 45 0.90 -1.06 5.07
N TYR A 46 -0.02 -1.31 4.14
CA TYR A 46 -0.82 -2.54 4.13
C TYR A 46 0.04 -3.79 3.97
N PHE A 47 1.07 -3.73 3.13
CA PHE A 47 2.02 -4.83 2.96
C PHE A 47 2.73 -5.15 4.27
N LYS A 48 3.21 -4.12 5.00
CA LYS A 48 3.85 -4.29 6.32
C LYS A 48 2.90 -4.87 7.38
N LEU A 49 1.62 -4.52 7.30
CA LEU A 49 0.55 -5.07 8.14
C LEU A 49 0.08 -6.47 7.70
N GLN A 50 0.69 -7.06 6.67
CA GLN A 50 0.29 -8.35 6.08
C GLN A 50 -1.16 -8.37 5.56
N LYS A 51 -1.69 -7.19 5.26
CA LYS A 51 -3.00 -6.98 4.63
C LYS A 51 -2.86 -7.08 3.13
N TRP A 52 -2.59 -8.30 2.67
CA TRP A 52 -2.15 -8.59 1.29
C TRP A 52 -3.16 -8.12 0.24
N GLY A 53 -4.46 -8.32 0.48
CA GLY A 53 -5.50 -7.88 -0.45
C GLY A 53 -5.55 -6.36 -0.59
N GLU A 54 -5.54 -5.64 0.53
CA GLU A 54 -5.53 -4.17 0.54
C GLU A 54 -4.25 -3.60 -0.08
N ALA A 55 -3.09 -4.19 0.21
CA ALA A 55 -1.82 -3.82 -0.39
C ALA A 55 -1.85 -3.96 -1.92
N LEU A 56 -2.32 -5.12 -2.41
CA LEU A 56 -2.44 -5.39 -3.85
C LEU A 56 -3.38 -4.39 -4.53
N ASN A 57 -4.50 -4.05 -3.89
CA ASN A 57 -5.43 -3.05 -4.41
C ASN A 57 -4.75 -1.68 -4.56
N GLN A 58 -3.97 -1.23 -3.58
CA GLN A 58 -3.27 0.06 -3.67
C GLN A 58 -2.18 0.06 -4.74
N PHE A 59 -1.36 -0.99 -4.83
CA PHE A 59 -0.32 -1.07 -5.86
C PHE A 59 -0.91 -1.19 -7.27
N SER A 60 -2.02 -1.92 -7.43
CA SER A 60 -2.74 -1.99 -8.71
C SER A 60 -3.26 -0.62 -9.13
N LEU A 61 -3.89 0.11 -8.21
CA LEU A 61 -4.37 1.48 -8.46
C LEU A 61 -3.21 2.42 -8.81
N PHE A 62 -2.05 2.28 -8.17
CA PHE A 62 -0.86 3.06 -8.52
C PHE A 62 -0.38 2.74 -9.95
N LEU A 63 -0.33 1.45 -10.32
CA LEU A 63 0.09 1.01 -11.65
C LEU A 63 -0.84 1.45 -12.77
N GLU A 64 -2.12 1.72 -12.50
CA GLU A 64 -3.02 2.34 -13.51
C GLU A 64 -2.50 3.71 -13.99
N LYS A 65 -1.74 4.42 -13.15
CA LYS A 65 -1.14 5.73 -13.45
C LYS A 65 0.32 5.64 -13.86
N TYR A 66 1.05 4.71 -13.26
CA TYR A 66 2.48 4.52 -13.44
C TYR A 66 2.75 3.07 -13.90
N PRO A 67 2.34 2.68 -15.12
CA PRO A 67 2.25 1.29 -15.59
C PRO A 67 3.59 0.58 -15.80
N SER A 68 4.71 1.21 -15.45
CA SER A 68 6.06 0.63 -15.59
C SER A 68 6.91 0.91 -14.35
N ASP A 69 6.27 1.19 -13.21
CA ASP A 69 6.97 1.32 -11.94
C ASP A 69 7.39 -0.07 -11.43
N LEU A 70 8.69 -0.36 -11.58
CA LEU A 70 9.27 -1.66 -11.22
C LEU A 70 9.09 -2.01 -9.73
N LYS A 71 8.97 -1.00 -8.85
CA LYS A 71 8.83 -1.23 -7.41
C LYS A 71 7.39 -1.68 -7.10
N ALA A 72 6.39 -1.03 -7.67
CA ALA A 72 4.99 -1.45 -7.56
C ALA A 72 4.77 -2.85 -8.17
N GLU A 73 5.33 -3.13 -9.35
CA GLU A 73 5.26 -4.46 -9.97
C GLU A 73 5.87 -5.55 -9.07
N SER A 74 7.02 -5.25 -8.46
CA SER A 74 7.70 -6.17 -7.53
C SER A 74 6.83 -6.47 -6.30
N TYR A 75 6.17 -5.47 -5.72
CA TYR A 75 5.23 -5.71 -4.62
C TYR A 75 4.05 -6.59 -5.04
N CYS A 76 3.44 -6.31 -6.20
CA CYS A 76 2.35 -7.13 -6.73
C CYS A 76 2.78 -8.60 -6.89
N ALA A 77 3.96 -8.84 -7.48
CA ALA A 77 4.49 -10.19 -7.65
C ALA A 77 4.75 -10.90 -6.31
N MET A 78 5.32 -10.19 -5.31
CA MET A 78 5.52 -10.75 -3.97
C MET A 78 4.19 -11.12 -3.30
N ILE A 79 3.20 -10.23 -3.36
CA ILE A 79 1.87 -10.46 -2.78
C ILE A 79 1.18 -11.65 -3.46
N GLN A 80 1.21 -11.72 -4.80
CA GLN A 80 0.62 -12.83 -5.53
C GLN A 80 1.27 -14.18 -5.17
N ASN A 81 2.59 -14.20 -5.00
CA ASN A 81 3.28 -15.40 -4.52
C ASN A 81 2.80 -15.80 -3.12
N ILE A 82 2.74 -14.84 -2.18
CA ILE A 82 2.26 -15.08 -0.81
C ILE A 82 0.85 -15.67 -0.80
N LEU A 83 -0.09 -15.04 -1.50
CA LEU A 83 -1.48 -15.52 -1.61
C LEU A 83 -1.55 -16.90 -2.28
N GLY A 84 -0.73 -17.14 -3.29
CA GLY A 84 -0.61 -18.43 -3.97
C GLY A 84 -0.14 -19.56 -3.06
N PHE A 85 0.74 -19.29 -2.09
CA PHE A 85 1.12 -20.27 -1.06
C PHE A 85 -0.03 -20.56 -0.09
N TYR A 86 -0.65 -19.54 0.48
CA TYR A 86 -1.78 -19.71 1.41
C TYR A 86 -2.94 -20.49 0.79
N HIS A 87 -3.23 -20.25 -0.49
CA HIS A 87 -4.31 -20.97 -1.18
C HIS A 87 -3.95 -22.43 -1.47
N LYS A 88 -2.68 -22.78 -1.65
CA LYS A 88 -2.27 -24.19 -1.83
C LYS A 88 -2.36 -24.99 -0.54
N ASP A 89 -2.01 -24.37 0.59
CA ASP A 89 -2.06 -25.04 1.91
C ASP A 89 -3.49 -25.34 2.36
N LEU A 90 -4.48 -24.56 1.90
CA LEU A 90 -5.91 -24.83 2.14
C LEU A 90 -6.45 -26.03 1.34
N TYR A 91 -5.72 -26.49 0.31
CA TYR A 91 -6.11 -27.58 -0.59
C TYR A 91 -5.15 -28.77 -0.54
N ASN A 92 -4.49 -28.99 0.59
CA ASN A 92 -3.75 -30.23 0.83
C ASN A 92 -4.58 -31.16 1.73
N PRO A 93 -5.32 -32.16 1.17
CA PRO A 93 -6.08 -33.14 1.94
C PRO A 93 -5.19 -34.10 2.76
#